data_AF-A0A2N3IQ84-F1
#
_entry.id   AF-A0A2N3IQ84-F1
#
_cell.length_a   1.000
_cell.length_b   1.000
_cell.length_c   1.000
_cell.angle_alpha   90.00
_cell.angle_beta   90.00
_cell.angle_gamma   90.00
#
_symmetry.space_group_name_H-M   'P 1'
#
loop_
_entity.id
_entity.type
_entity.pdbx_description
1 polymer ?
#
loop_
_entity_poly.entity_id
_entity_poly.type
_entity_poly.pdbx_seq_one_letter_code
_entity_poly.pdbx_strand_id
1 'polypeptide(L)'
;MKNGDITPFPSAEFNRELGNVIGIKAVKETLWLLDMGSDKISPQLVSWNIVSNQLQKKIPIPANVRRDNSFLQDMAIDTQRQIAYIADMTRGDLIGVSHPAIIAVDLVSGETRRLLDNHPTFAPGEPMSIDQQVVAHAGGDGKITPLQLGLNPIAISPDDQWVYYGSVNGKELWRIASADLANNSLSAAALAAKPERYASKANSDGIIADDQGNIYVTDVEQHGIGVANSKGYHLLVQDKELLNWADGLAMGPDGYIYATVNQLHKHPALNSGINNSQPPYYLVKFQPN
;
A
#
# COMPACT_ATOMS: atom_id res chain seq x y z
N MET A 1 11.58 -10.01 15.54
CA MET A 1 12.13 -9.40 16.78
C MET A 1 12.48 -10.53 17.74
N LYS A 2 13.62 -10.50 18.46
CA LYS A 2 14.06 -11.68 19.25
C LYS A 2 13.21 -11.97 20.49
N ASN A 3 12.53 -10.97 21.08
CA ASN A 3 11.84 -11.12 22.38
C ASN A 3 10.40 -10.56 22.44
N GLY A 4 9.84 -10.06 21.32
CA GLY A 4 8.48 -9.47 21.31
C GLY A 4 8.37 -8.04 21.91
N ASP A 5 9.44 -7.51 22.51
CA ASP A 5 9.46 -6.14 23.02
C ASP A 5 9.35 -5.11 21.88
N ILE A 6 8.43 -4.16 22.02
CA ILE A 6 8.21 -3.06 21.07
C ILE A 6 8.87 -1.81 21.63
N THR A 7 9.86 -1.27 20.92
CA THR A 7 10.50 0.00 21.29
C THR A 7 10.05 1.10 20.34
N PRO A 8 9.53 2.24 20.85
CA PRO A 8 9.21 3.38 20.01
C PRO A 8 10.44 3.82 19.20
N PHE A 9 10.28 3.93 17.89
CA PHE A 9 11.30 4.46 16.99
C PHE A 9 10.85 5.81 16.43
N PRO A 10 11.73 6.84 16.41
CA PRO A 10 13.06 6.88 17.00
C PRO A 10 13.00 7.18 18.51
N SER A 11 11.87 7.66 19.02
CA SER A 11 11.62 7.88 20.44
C SER A 11 10.13 7.93 20.74
N ALA A 12 9.76 7.72 22.01
CA ALA A 12 8.38 7.87 22.47
C ALA A 12 7.86 9.32 22.38
N GLU A 13 8.76 10.30 22.33
CA GLU A 13 8.41 11.72 22.18
C GLU A 13 8.02 12.01 20.73
N PHE A 14 8.85 11.58 19.77
CA PHE A 14 8.57 11.77 18.36
C PHE A 14 7.28 11.07 17.91
N ASN A 15 6.99 9.89 18.46
CA ASN A 15 5.75 9.17 18.13
C ASN A 15 4.48 9.96 18.50
N ARG A 16 4.54 10.92 19.43
CA ARG A 16 3.37 11.78 19.76
C ARG A 16 3.09 12.82 18.69
N GLU A 17 4.03 13.05 17.78
CA GLU A 17 3.88 13.92 16.62
C GLU A 17 3.37 13.19 15.38
N LEU A 18 3.06 11.89 15.52
CA LEU A 18 2.48 11.05 14.48
C LEU A 18 1.04 10.67 14.86
N GLY A 19 0.16 10.63 13.87
CA GLY A 19 -1.23 10.20 14.03
C GLY A 19 -1.34 8.68 13.96
N ASN A 20 -1.43 8.16 12.74
CA ASN A 20 -1.58 6.73 12.44
C ASN A 20 -0.69 6.39 11.23
N VAL A 21 0.48 5.82 11.49
CA VAL A 21 1.40 5.39 10.43
C VAL A 21 0.97 4.03 9.88
N ILE A 22 0.89 3.93 8.56
CA ILE A 22 0.55 2.68 7.85
C ILE A 22 1.66 2.30 6.85
N GLY A 23 1.87 3.12 5.82
CA GLY A 23 2.89 2.89 4.81
C GLY A 23 4.27 3.23 5.33
N ILE A 24 5.21 2.30 5.20
CA ILE A 24 6.61 2.48 5.60
C ILE A 24 7.50 1.96 4.46
N LYS A 25 8.45 2.79 3.99
CA LYS A 25 9.44 2.38 2.97
C LYS A 25 10.82 2.84 3.37
N ALA A 26 11.79 1.94 3.37
CA ALA A 26 13.21 2.28 3.47
C ALA A 26 13.79 2.35 2.05
N VAL A 27 14.32 3.52 1.67
CA VAL A 27 14.91 3.74 0.36
C VAL A 27 16.23 4.47 0.55
N LYS A 28 17.33 3.81 0.16
CA LYS A 28 18.70 4.25 0.48
C LYS A 28 18.84 4.45 2.00
N GLU A 29 19.22 5.64 2.45
CA GLU A 29 19.39 5.99 3.87
C GLU A 29 18.16 6.65 4.49
N THR A 30 17.03 6.69 3.79
CA THR A 30 15.81 7.37 4.26
C THR A 30 14.72 6.35 4.54
N LEU A 31 14.19 6.40 5.77
CA LEU A 31 12.93 5.78 6.14
C LEU A 31 11.81 6.79 5.91
N TRP A 32 10.90 6.46 5.00
CA TRP A 32 9.67 7.19 4.75
C TRP A 32 8.54 6.59 5.56
N LEU A 33 7.78 7.45 6.24
CA LEU A 33 6.57 7.09 6.97
C LEU A 33 5.38 7.86 6.34
N LEU A 34 4.36 7.12 5.95
CA LEU A 34 3.05 7.65 5.58
C LEU A 34 2.16 7.67 6.81
N ASP A 35 1.99 8.86 7.39
CA ASP A 35 1.10 9.11 8.50
C ASP A 35 -0.26 9.56 7.96
N MET A 36 -1.29 8.75 8.18
CA MET A 36 -2.67 9.05 7.80
C MET A 36 -3.30 10.14 8.67
N GLY A 37 -2.60 10.59 9.70
CA GLY A 37 -3.11 11.57 10.64
C GLY A 37 -4.09 10.99 11.66
N SER A 38 -4.74 11.89 12.38
CA SER A 38 -5.77 11.64 13.40
C SER A 38 -6.64 12.89 13.54
N ASP A 39 -7.55 12.92 14.50
CA ASP A 39 -8.34 14.12 14.83
C ASP A 39 -7.48 15.36 15.18
N LYS A 40 -6.21 15.16 15.55
CA LYS A 40 -5.29 16.23 15.98
C LYS A 40 -4.11 16.46 15.05
N ILE A 41 -3.80 15.49 14.20
CA ILE A 41 -2.60 15.49 13.37
C ILE A 41 -3.03 15.35 11.93
N SER A 42 -2.71 16.34 11.09
CA SER A 42 -2.99 16.26 9.66
C SER A 42 -2.15 15.15 9.01
N PRO A 43 -2.68 14.47 7.98
CA PRO A 43 -1.90 13.48 7.23
C PRO A 43 -0.60 14.09 6.67
N GLN A 44 0.48 13.33 6.70
CA GLN A 44 1.83 13.81 6.34
C GLN A 44 2.73 12.66 5.85
N LEU A 45 3.70 13.00 5.01
CA LEU A 45 4.88 12.17 4.78
C LEU A 45 6.01 12.64 5.69
N VAL A 46 6.68 11.68 6.34
CA VAL A 46 7.84 11.94 7.19
C VAL A 46 9.03 11.22 6.60
N SER A 47 10.15 11.92 6.43
CA SER A 47 11.45 11.30 6.12
C SER A 47 12.37 11.35 7.32
N TRP A 48 12.99 10.21 7.60
CA TRP A 48 13.96 10.04 8.66
C TRP A 48 15.24 9.44 8.09
N ASN A 49 16.40 10.05 8.35
CA ASN A 49 17.67 9.47 7.97
C ASN A 49 18.03 8.37 8.99
N ILE A 50 18.16 7.12 8.53
CA ILE A 50 18.43 5.98 9.41
C ILE A 50 19.91 5.84 9.80
N VAL A 51 20.83 6.52 9.10
CA VAL A 51 22.26 6.49 9.40
C VAL A 51 22.62 7.51 10.48
N SER A 52 22.20 8.77 10.32
CA SER A 52 22.39 9.83 11.31
C SER A 52 21.35 9.80 12.43
N ASN A 53 20.28 9.00 12.26
CA ASN A 53 19.12 8.93 13.16
C ASN A 53 18.50 10.32 13.40
N GLN A 54 18.17 11.02 12.31
CA GLN A 54 17.63 12.38 12.36
C GLN A 54 16.41 12.54 11.47
N LEU A 55 15.45 13.33 11.94
CA LEU A 55 14.36 13.83 11.11
C LEU A 55 14.93 14.64 9.94
N GLN A 56 14.55 14.30 8.73
CA GLN A 56 14.89 15.08 7.54
C GLN A 56 13.78 16.06 7.18
N LYS A 57 12.53 15.58 7.07
CA LYS A 57 11.41 16.43 6.67
C LYS A 57 10.07 15.87 7.15
N LYS A 58 9.12 16.78 7.37
CA LYS A 58 7.68 16.50 7.46
C LYS A 58 6.98 17.28 6.35
N ILE A 59 6.26 16.58 5.48
CA ILE A 59 5.56 17.15 4.33
C ILE A 59 4.06 16.91 4.56
N PRO A 60 3.28 17.95 4.93
CA PRO A 60 1.84 17.83 5.07
C PRO A 60 1.20 17.39 3.76
N ILE A 61 0.18 16.54 3.82
CA ILE A 61 -0.66 16.18 2.67
C ILE A 61 -1.91 17.09 2.72
N PRO A 62 -1.98 18.14 1.87
CA PRO A 62 -2.98 19.18 2.00
C PRO A 62 -4.43 18.66 1.86
N ALA A 63 -5.39 19.34 2.49
CA ALA A 63 -6.79 18.94 2.42
C ALA A 63 -7.37 19.02 1.00
N ASN A 64 -6.92 19.96 0.16
CA ASN A 64 -7.43 20.17 -1.20
C ASN A 64 -7.07 19.05 -2.19
N VAL A 65 -6.14 18.14 -1.85
CA VAL A 65 -5.81 16.96 -2.66
C VAL A 65 -6.45 15.67 -2.10
N ARG A 66 -7.09 15.76 -0.94
CA ARG A 66 -7.77 14.66 -0.26
C ARG A 66 -9.28 14.78 -0.43
N ARG A 67 -9.98 13.71 -0.08
CA ARG A 67 -11.43 13.66 0.13
C ARG A 67 -11.68 13.46 1.62
N ASP A 68 -12.89 13.77 2.08
CA ASP A 68 -13.26 13.63 3.51
C ASP A 68 -13.08 12.20 4.02
N ASN A 69 -13.26 11.21 3.14
CA ASN A 69 -13.05 9.80 3.45
C ASN A 69 -11.77 9.22 2.81
N SER A 70 -10.79 10.05 2.48
CA SER A 70 -9.46 9.60 2.04
C SER A 70 -8.89 8.57 3.01
N PHE A 71 -8.28 7.53 2.45
CA PHE A 71 -7.61 6.49 3.21
C PHE A 71 -6.32 6.16 2.48
N LEU A 72 -5.26 6.82 2.92
CA LEU A 72 -3.92 6.72 2.33
C LEU A 72 -3.32 5.39 2.79
N GLN A 73 -3.06 4.46 1.87
CA GLN A 73 -2.68 3.09 2.23
C GLN A 73 -1.17 2.86 2.10
N ASP A 74 -0.66 2.85 0.87
CA ASP A 74 0.75 2.59 0.59
C ASP A 74 1.33 3.66 -0.34
N MET A 75 2.66 3.63 -0.51
CA MET A 75 3.40 4.60 -1.30
C MET A 75 4.54 3.97 -2.09
N ALA A 76 4.83 4.56 -3.23
CA ALA A 76 6.03 4.34 -4.02
C ALA A 76 6.90 5.61 -4.00
N ILE A 77 8.22 5.46 -3.89
CA ILE A 77 9.17 6.57 -3.82
C ILE A 77 10.02 6.58 -5.09
N ASP A 78 9.80 7.56 -5.97
CA ASP A 78 10.66 7.83 -7.13
C ASP A 78 11.86 8.66 -6.69
N THR A 79 13.02 8.01 -6.62
CA THR A 79 14.25 8.67 -6.18
C THR A 79 14.91 9.49 -7.29
N GLN A 80 14.65 9.17 -8.55
CA GLN A 80 15.16 9.92 -9.69
C GLN A 80 14.52 11.31 -9.78
N ARG A 81 13.21 11.39 -9.58
CA ARG A 81 12.41 12.63 -9.72
C ARG A 81 12.07 13.28 -8.38
N GLN A 82 12.41 12.62 -7.26
CA GLN A 82 12.11 13.07 -5.90
C GLN A 82 10.60 13.25 -5.68
N ILE A 83 9.81 12.22 -6.02
CA ILE A 83 8.36 12.24 -5.87
C ILE A 83 7.90 10.99 -5.11
N ALA A 84 7.01 11.15 -4.14
CA ALA A 84 6.23 10.03 -3.60
C ALA A 84 4.89 9.94 -4.32
N TYR A 85 4.49 8.72 -4.67
CA TYR A 85 3.17 8.39 -5.20
C TYR A 85 2.42 7.59 -4.15
N ILE A 86 1.34 8.14 -3.61
CA ILE A 86 0.55 7.52 -2.54
C ILE A 86 -0.77 7.00 -3.13
N ALA A 87 -1.14 5.77 -2.78
CA ALA A 87 -2.45 5.21 -3.06
C ALA A 87 -3.48 5.77 -2.06
N ASP A 88 -4.40 6.62 -2.53
CA ASP A 88 -5.59 7.03 -1.77
C ASP A 88 -6.80 6.23 -2.23
N MET A 89 -7.25 5.28 -1.41
CA MET A 89 -8.37 4.41 -1.76
C MET A 89 -9.73 5.06 -1.54
N THR A 90 -9.80 6.16 -0.77
CA THR A 90 -11.05 6.83 -0.34
C THR A 90 -12.09 5.86 0.25
N ARG A 91 -11.67 5.09 1.25
CA ARG A 91 -12.51 4.14 2.02
C ARG A 91 -12.20 4.22 3.52
N GLY A 92 -12.03 5.42 4.06
CA GLY A 92 -11.75 5.58 5.50
C GLY A 92 -12.86 5.00 6.40
N ASP A 93 -14.07 4.90 5.87
CA ASP A 93 -15.25 4.27 6.47
C ASP A 93 -15.49 2.81 5.98
N LEU A 94 -14.59 2.26 5.17
CA LEU A 94 -14.59 0.93 4.53
C LEU A 94 -15.73 0.63 3.55
N ILE A 95 -16.90 1.24 3.71
CA ILE A 95 -18.13 0.90 2.96
C ILE A 95 -18.78 2.10 2.24
N GLY A 96 -18.22 3.31 2.36
CA GLY A 96 -18.80 4.54 1.80
C GLY A 96 -18.68 4.67 0.29
N VAL A 97 -18.68 5.90 -0.23
CA VAL A 97 -18.43 6.19 -1.65
C VAL A 97 -16.92 6.33 -1.87
N SER A 98 -16.34 5.68 -2.88
CA SER A 98 -14.90 5.80 -3.18
C SER A 98 -14.71 6.56 -4.48
N HIS A 99 -13.78 7.50 -4.43
CA HIS A 99 -13.20 8.23 -5.54
C HIS A 99 -11.68 8.09 -5.43
N PRO A 100 -11.09 6.93 -5.74
CA PRO A 100 -9.67 6.68 -5.46
C PRO A 100 -8.77 7.52 -6.37
N ALA A 101 -7.55 7.80 -5.93
CA ALA A 101 -6.56 8.56 -6.71
C ALA A 101 -5.12 8.22 -6.32
N ILE A 102 -4.18 8.56 -7.20
CA ILE A 102 -2.77 8.62 -6.84
C ILE A 102 -2.45 10.04 -6.39
N ILE A 103 -1.93 10.20 -5.18
CA ILE A 103 -1.44 11.50 -4.69
C ILE A 103 0.06 11.57 -4.96
N ALA A 104 0.48 12.50 -5.82
CA ALA A 104 1.89 12.76 -6.09
C ALA A 104 2.39 13.90 -5.20
N VAL A 105 3.43 13.65 -4.41
CA VAL A 105 4.06 14.62 -3.50
C VAL A 105 5.49 14.85 -3.96
N ASP A 106 5.81 16.07 -4.37
CA ASP A 106 7.19 16.49 -4.59
C ASP A 106 7.93 16.53 -3.24
N LEU A 107 8.97 15.72 -3.12
CA LEU A 107 9.71 15.53 -1.87
C LEU A 107 10.60 16.74 -1.52
N VAL A 108 10.94 17.56 -2.52
CA VAL A 108 11.78 18.75 -2.37
C VAL A 108 10.93 19.97 -2.02
N SER A 109 9.91 20.28 -2.81
CA SER A 109 9.06 21.47 -2.63
C SER A 109 7.89 21.23 -1.66
N GLY A 110 7.41 19.99 -1.55
CA GLY A 110 6.16 19.66 -0.85
C GLY A 110 4.90 19.91 -1.68
N GLU A 111 5.03 20.38 -2.92
CA GLU A 111 3.88 20.53 -3.83
C GLU A 111 3.21 19.18 -4.04
N THR A 112 1.89 19.15 -3.90
CA THR A 112 1.12 17.92 -3.92
C THR A 112 -0.02 18.01 -4.92
N ARG A 113 -0.23 16.94 -5.69
CA ARG A 113 -1.27 16.83 -6.71
C ARG A 113 -2.08 15.55 -6.54
N ARG A 114 -3.37 15.63 -6.84
CA ARG A 114 -4.28 14.49 -6.97
C ARG A 114 -4.36 14.08 -8.44
N LEU A 115 -3.93 12.87 -8.76
CA LEU A 115 -3.82 12.36 -10.13
C LEU A 115 -4.77 11.20 -10.37
N LEU A 116 -5.20 11.05 -11.63
CA LEU A 116 -6.07 9.95 -12.07
C LEU A 116 -7.36 9.83 -11.23
N ASP A 117 -7.93 10.96 -10.81
CA ASP A 117 -9.04 10.97 -9.86
C ASP A 117 -10.23 10.12 -10.34
N ASN A 118 -10.60 9.12 -9.53
CA ASN A 118 -11.62 8.11 -9.81
C ASN A 118 -11.42 7.35 -11.14
N HIS A 119 -10.18 7.11 -11.54
CA HIS A 119 -9.88 6.38 -12.78
C HIS A 119 -10.37 4.92 -12.71
N PRO A 120 -10.97 4.35 -13.78
CA PRO A 120 -11.54 3.00 -13.77
C PRO A 120 -10.57 1.87 -13.37
N THR A 121 -9.26 2.06 -13.59
CA THR A 121 -8.23 1.06 -13.22
C THR A 121 -8.08 0.87 -11.71
N PHE A 122 -8.66 1.76 -10.91
CA PHE A 122 -8.64 1.70 -9.45
C PHE A 122 -9.85 0.96 -8.87
N ALA A 123 -10.84 0.64 -9.70
CA ALA A 123 -12.06 0.02 -9.25
C ALA A 123 -11.79 -1.38 -8.65
N PRO A 124 -12.48 -1.71 -7.55
CA PRO A 124 -12.54 -3.09 -7.10
C PRO A 124 -13.40 -3.94 -8.05
N GLY A 125 -13.10 -5.22 -8.11
CA GLY A 125 -13.94 -6.29 -8.61
C GLY A 125 -14.75 -6.93 -7.48
N GLU A 126 -14.96 -8.24 -7.59
CA GLU A 126 -15.79 -8.99 -6.65
C GLU A 126 -15.18 -9.07 -5.24
N PRO A 127 -16.02 -9.13 -4.18
CA PRO A 127 -15.57 -9.42 -2.83
C PRO A 127 -14.75 -10.71 -2.77
N MET A 128 -13.66 -10.67 -2.00
CA MET A 128 -12.79 -11.83 -1.81
C MET A 128 -13.29 -12.76 -0.70
N SER A 129 -12.90 -14.03 -0.78
CA SER A 129 -13.24 -15.05 0.21
C SER A 129 -11.99 -15.82 0.62
N ILE A 130 -11.77 -15.91 1.93
CA ILE A 130 -10.63 -16.62 2.52
C ILE A 130 -11.21 -17.78 3.33
N ASP A 131 -10.78 -19.01 3.04
CA ASP A 131 -11.30 -20.21 3.69
C ASP A 131 -12.84 -20.31 3.66
N GLN A 132 -13.45 -19.93 2.54
CA GLN A 132 -14.90 -19.89 2.30
C GLN A 132 -15.64 -18.80 3.10
N GLN A 133 -14.92 -17.93 3.79
CA GLN A 133 -15.49 -16.78 4.49
C GLN A 133 -15.29 -15.50 3.67
N VAL A 134 -16.40 -14.85 3.31
CA VAL A 134 -16.39 -13.54 2.64
C VAL A 134 -15.82 -12.50 3.59
N VAL A 135 -14.85 -11.73 3.11
CA VAL A 135 -14.29 -10.59 3.83
C VAL A 135 -15.30 -9.43 3.83
N ALA A 136 -15.74 -9.01 5.00
CA ALA A 136 -16.89 -8.11 5.15
C ALA A 136 -16.77 -7.20 6.37
N HIS A 137 -17.42 -6.04 6.31
CA HIS A 137 -17.48 -5.06 7.39
C HIS A 137 -18.88 -5.00 8.00
N ALA A 138 -18.96 -4.86 9.33
CA ALA A 138 -20.19 -4.55 10.03
C ALA A 138 -20.30 -3.04 10.24
N GLY A 139 -21.25 -2.40 9.55
CA GLY A 139 -21.53 -0.97 9.73
C GLY A 139 -22.07 -0.65 11.13
N GLY A 140 -22.11 0.63 11.49
CA GLY A 140 -22.65 1.08 12.78
C GLY A 140 -24.14 0.78 12.98
N ASP A 141 -24.86 0.48 11.90
CA ASP A 141 -26.25 0.00 11.88
C ASP A 141 -26.37 -1.53 12.06
N GLY A 142 -25.24 -2.24 12.22
CA GLY A 142 -25.17 -3.70 12.30
C GLY A 142 -25.25 -4.41 10.94
N LYS A 143 -25.36 -3.69 9.83
CA LYS A 143 -25.43 -4.29 8.49
C LYS A 143 -24.06 -4.85 8.09
N ILE A 144 -24.04 -6.13 7.72
CA ILE A 144 -22.86 -6.76 7.14
C ILE A 144 -22.79 -6.45 5.64
N THR A 145 -21.67 -5.88 5.21
CA THR A 145 -21.42 -5.51 3.81
C THR A 145 -20.11 -6.15 3.35
N PRO A 146 -20.12 -7.00 2.30
CA PRO A 146 -18.90 -7.50 1.68
C PRO A 146 -18.00 -6.36 1.24
N LEU A 147 -16.69 -6.48 1.49
CA LEU A 147 -15.74 -5.43 1.19
C LEU A 147 -15.31 -5.46 -0.28
N GLN A 148 -15.32 -4.28 -0.90
CA GLN A 148 -14.83 -4.01 -2.23
C GLN A 148 -13.85 -2.82 -2.14
N LEU A 149 -12.59 -3.16 -1.94
CA LEU A 149 -11.48 -2.25 -1.70
C LEU A 149 -10.70 -2.02 -3.00
N GLY A 150 -10.66 -0.76 -3.42
CA GLY A 150 -10.03 -0.31 -4.66
C GLY A 150 -8.50 -0.19 -4.55
N LEU A 151 -7.95 0.82 -5.22
CA LEU A 151 -6.51 1.15 -5.22
C LEU A 151 -5.88 1.06 -3.82
N ASN A 152 -4.87 0.20 -3.68
CA ASN A 152 -4.04 0.09 -2.49
C ASN A 152 -2.62 -0.35 -2.88
N PRO A 153 -2.40 -1.58 -3.39
CA PRO A 153 -1.06 -2.03 -3.73
C PRO A 153 -0.44 -1.08 -4.75
N ILE A 154 0.70 -0.50 -4.38
CA ILE A 154 1.50 0.37 -5.25
C ILE A 154 2.98 0.09 -5.00
N ALA A 155 3.74 -0.05 -6.08
CA ALA A 155 5.18 -0.22 -6.05
C ALA A 155 5.81 0.52 -7.22
N ILE A 156 7.11 0.76 -7.14
CA ILE A 156 7.91 1.30 -8.24
C ILE A 156 9.03 0.33 -8.56
N SER A 157 9.38 0.19 -9.85
CA SER A 157 10.54 -0.58 -10.26
C SER A 157 11.83 0.01 -9.68
N PRO A 158 12.86 -0.80 -9.40
CA PRO A 158 14.13 -0.31 -8.82
C PRO A 158 14.85 0.76 -9.66
N ASP A 159 14.56 0.84 -10.96
CA ASP A 159 15.09 1.84 -11.89
C ASP A 159 14.25 3.14 -11.97
N ASP A 160 13.26 3.29 -11.10
CA ASP A 160 12.32 4.42 -11.03
C ASP A 160 11.54 4.67 -12.34
N GLN A 161 11.41 3.69 -13.25
CA GLN A 161 10.74 3.89 -14.55
C GLN A 161 9.23 3.61 -14.53
N TRP A 162 8.78 2.63 -13.76
CA TRP A 162 7.39 2.17 -13.75
C TRP A 162 6.80 2.15 -12.36
N VAL A 163 5.66 2.80 -12.20
CA VAL A 163 4.81 2.65 -11.02
C VAL A 163 3.76 1.57 -11.33
N TYR A 164 3.83 0.46 -10.61
CA TYR A 164 2.87 -0.64 -10.65
C TYR A 164 1.81 -0.44 -9.59
N TYR A 165 0.54 -0.73 -9.91
CA TYR A 165 -0.54 -0.62 -8.95
C TYR A 165 -1.72 -1.53 -9.30
N GLY A 166 -2.60 -1.75 -8.32
CA GLY A 166 -3.88 -2.44 -8.53
C GLY A 166 -4.87 -2.17 -7.42
N SER A 167 -6.05 -2.79 -7.51
CA SER A 167 -7.02 -2.82 -6.42
C SER A 167 -6.80 -4.03 -5.52
N VAL A 168 -7.22 -3.93 -4.24
CA VAL A 168 -7.16 -5.06 -3.30
C VAL A 168 -8.01 -6.21 -3.82
N ASN A 169 -9.27 -5.91 -4.13
CA ASN A 169 -10.20 -6.81 -4.79
C ASN A 169 -10.01 -6.68 -6.31
N GLY A 170 -8.89 -7.08 -6.87
CA GLY A 170 -8.61 -6.87 -8.30
C GLY A 170 -7.78 -7.98 -8.89
N LYS A 171 -8.15 -8.43 -10.08
CA LYS A 171 -7.41 -9.48 -10.81
C LYS A 171 -6.47 -8.92 -11.89
N GLU A 172 -6.38 -7.59 -11.96
CA GLU A 172 -5.55 -6.86 -12.94
C GLU A 172 -4.48 -6.05 -12.23
N LEU A 173 -3.26 -6.16 -12.76
CA LEU A 173 -2.11 -5.35 -12.37
C LEU A 173 -1.85 -4.33 -13.48
N TRP A 174 -1.80 -3.07 -13.10
CA TRP A 174 -1.58 -1.94 -14.00
C TRP A 174 -0.20 -1.35 -13.76
N ARG A 175 0.29 -0.60 -14.75
CA ARG A 175 1.47 0.23 -14.61
C ARG A 175 1.30 1.56 -15.32
N ILE A 176 2.07 2.54 -14.91
CA ILE A 176 2.20 3.83 -15.59
C ILE A 176 3.65 4.29 -15.49
N ALA A 177 4.16 4.94 -16.53
CA ALA A 177 5.50 5.52 -16.48
C ALA A 177 5.54 6.59 -15.38
N SER A 178 6.51 6.49 -14.48
CA SER A 178 6.74 7.49 -13.41
C SER A 178 6.95 8.90 -14.00
N ALA A 179 7.60 8.99 -15.15
CA ALA A 179 7.77 10.23 -15.91
C ALA A 179 6.44 10.89 -16.29
N ASP A 180 5.41 10.11 -16.65
CA ASP A 180 4.09 10.65 -16.98
C ASP A 180 3.38 11.13 -15.71
N LEU A 181 3.46 10.39 -14.60
CA LEU A 181 2.92 10.85 -13.31
C LEU A 181 3.60 12.14 -12.82
N ALA A 182 4.91 12.27 -13.04
CA ALA A 182 5.69 13.45 -12.67
C ALA A 182 5.45 14.66 -13.58
N ASN A 183 4.87 14.47 -14.76
CA ASN A 183 4.75 15.52 -15.77
C ASN A 183 3.61 16.50 -15.46
N ASN A 184 3.96 17.70 -14.99
CA ASN A 184 3.02 18.78 -14.69
C ASN A 184 2.36 19.41 -15.93
N SER A 185 2.87 19.13 -17.14
CA SER A 185 2.33 19.67 -18.39
C SER A 185 1.26 18.78 -19.04
N LEU A 186 1.06 17.55 -18.56
CA LEU A 186 -0.02 16.69 -19.05
C LEU A 186 -1.38 17.20 -18.56
N SER A 187 -2.35 17.28 -19.47
CA SER A 187 -3.75 17.45 -19.07
C SER A 187 -4.26 16.20 -18.35
N ALA A 188 -5.31 16.35 -17.54
CA ALA A 188 -5.93 15.21 -16.85
C ALA A 188 -6.37 14.10 -17.83
N ALA A 189 -6.92 14.49 -19.00
CA ALA A 189 -7.33 13.54 -20.04
C ALA A 189 -6.13 12.83 -20.69
N ALA A 190 -5.03 13.54 -20.95
CA ALA A 190 -3.82 12.95 -21.50
C ALA A 190 -3.18 11.95 -20.51
N LEU A 191 -3.13 12.30 -19.23
CA LEU A 191 -2.64 11.42 -18.17
C LEU A 191 -3.54 10.17 -17.99
N ALA A 192 -4.86 10.34 -18.04
CA ALA A 192 -5.81 9.23 -17.93
C ALA A 192 -5.68 8.19 -19.06
N ALA A 193 -5.07 8.53 -20.19
CA ALA A 193 -4.82 7.60 -21.28
C ALA A 193 -3.50 6.80 -21.14
N LYS A 194 -2.70 7.06 -20.09
CA LYS A 194 -1.37 6.46 -19.89
C LYS A 194 -1.32 5.13 -19.14
N PRO A 195 -2.26 4.79 -18.23
CA PRO A 195 -2.27 3.49 -17.60
C PRO A 195 -2.25 2.32 -18.61
N GLU A 196 -1.32 1.40 -18.40
CA GLU A 196 -1.18 0.18 -19.18
C GLU A 196 -1.53 -1.03 -18.32
N ARG A 197 -2.35 -1.93 -18.86
CA ARG A 197 -2.51 -3.25 -18.25
C ARG A 197 -1.19 -4.01 -18.37
N TYR A 198 -0.64 -4.47 -17.25
CA TYR A 198 0.66 -5.15 -17.22
C TYR A 198 0.52 -6.68 -17.19
N ALA A 199 -0.21 -7.20 -16.20
CA ALA A 199 -0.37 -8.63 -15.98
C ALA A 199 -1.67 -8.92 -15.22
N SER A 200 -2.08 -10.19 -15.15
CA SER A 200 -3.06 -10.62 -14.15
C SER A 200 -2.40 -10.70 -12.77
N LYS A 201 -3.20 -10.58 -11.71
CA LYS A 201 -2.77 -10.79 -10.32
C LYS A 201 -3.86 -11.44 -9.47
N ALA A 202 -3.51 -11.89 -8.27
CA ALA A 202 -4.48 -12.30 -7.26
C ALA A 202 -5.07 -11.10 -6.50
N ASN A 203 -6.10 -11.35 -5.65
CA ASN A 203 -6.52 -10.36 -4.67
C ASN A 203 -5.39 -10.19 -3.65
N SER A 204 -5.04 -8.95 -3.32
CA SER A 204 -3.78 -8.67 -2.63
C SER A 204 -3.80 -7.40 -1.81
N ASP A 205 -3.06 -7.38 -0.71
CA ASP A 205 -2.85 -6.16 0.07
C ASP A 205 -1.66 -5.37 -0.52
N GLY A 206 -0.43 -5.74 -0.19
CA GLY A 206 0.79 -5.14 -0.73
C GLY A 206 1.40 -5.86 -1.94
N ILE A 207 2.26 -5.12 -2.65
CA ILE A 207 3.11 -5.61 -3.76
C ILE A 207 4.53 -5.04 -3.65
N ILE A 208 5.49 -5.67 -4.32
CA ILE A 208 6.83 -5.10 -4.55
C ILE A 208 7.37 -5.54 -5.92
N ALA A 209 8.15 -4.67 -6.57
CA ALA A 209 8.74 -4.93 -7.88
C ALA A 209 10.24 -5.23 -7.77
N ASP A 210 10.73 -6.19 -8.54
CA ASP A 210 12.18 -6.38 -8.77
C ASP A 210 12.67 -5.74 -10.07
N ASP A 211 13.97 -5.88 -10.32
CA ASP A 211 14.68 -5.33 -11.48
C ASP A 211 14.52 -6.16 -12.76
N GLN A 212 13.83 -7.30 -12.70
CA GLN A 212 13.53 -8.17 -13.84
C GLN A 212 12.08 -8.02 -14.32
N GLY A 213 11.31 -7.13 -13.69
CA GLY A 213 9.90 -6.93 -13.99
C GLY A 213 9.00 -8.00 -13.35
N ASN A 214 9.47 -8.70 -12.32
CA ASN A 214 8.58 -9.51 -11.49
C ASN A 214 7.95 -8.64 -10.42
N ILE A 215 6.64 -8.77 -10.27
CA ILE A 215 5.88 -8.11 -9.22
C ILE A 215 5.42 -9.19 -8.25
N TYR A 216 5.94 -9.15 -7.03
CA TYR A 216 5.56 -10.05 -5.95
C TYR A 216 4.25 -9.55 -5.35
N VAL A 217 3.28 -10.44 -5.24
CA VAL A 217 1.89 -10.13 -4.89
C VAL A 217 1.49 -10.96 -3.67
N THR A 218 0.94 -10.30 -2.65
CA THR A 218 0.41 -10.97 -1.45
C THR A 218 -0.94 -11.64 -1.77
N ASP A 219 -0.94 -12.90 -2.20
CA ASP A 219 -2.18 -13.63 -2.52
C ASP A 219 -2.90 -14.06 -1.24
N VAL A 220 -3.79 -13.19 -0.75
CA VAL A 220 -4.49 -13.39 0.52
C VAL A 220 -5.53 -14.52 0.45
N GLU A 221 -6.07 -14.83 -0.74
CA GLU A 221 -7.05 -15.92 -0.91
C GLU A 221 -6.38 -17.29 -0.93
N GLN A 222 -5.12 -17.35 -1.40
CA GLN A 222 -4.33 -18.58 -1.43
C GLN A 222 -3.38 -18.74 -0.25
N HIS A 223 -3.38 -17.83 0.74
CA HIS A 223 -2.39 -17.85 1.83
C HIS A 223 -0.95 -17.92 1.30
N GLY A 224 -0.60 -17.04 0.36
CA GLY A 224 0.65 -17.16 -0.36
C GLY A 224 1.21 -15.85 -0.90
N ILE A 225 2.39 -15.97 -1.51
CA ILE A 225 3.01 -14.93 -2.33
C ILE A 225 3.08 -15.46 -3.76
N GLY A 226 2.54 -14.70 -4.70
CA GLY A 226 2.65 -14.97 -6.13
C GLY A 226 3.58 -13.99 -6.82
N VAL A 227 3.86 -14.28 -8.08
CA VAL A 227 4.63 -13.43 -8.99
C VAL A 227 3.79 -13.12 -10.21
N ALA A 228 3.63 -11.84 -10.53
CA ALA A 228 3.00 -11.34 -11.73
C ALA A 228 4.04 -10.66 -12.63
N ASN A 229 4.11 -11.05 -13.89
CA ASN A 229 4.97 -10.44 -14.90
C ASN A 229 4.37 -10.58 -16.31
N SER A 230 5.13 -10.26 -17.34
CA SER A 230 4.71 -10.38 -18.75
C SER A 230 4.33 -11.80 -19.20
N LYS A 231 4.73 -12.83 -18.46
CA LYS A 231 4.36 -14.24 -18.70
C LYS A 231 3.05 -14.64 -18.01
N GLY A 232 2.50 -13.76 -17.15
CA GLY A 232 1.29 -14.00 -16.38
C GLY A 232 1.55 -14.06 -14.87
N TYR A 233 0.59 -14.65 -14.16
CA TYR A 233 0.63 -14.84 -12.71
C TYR A 233 0.87 -16.31 -12.37
N HIS A 234 1.74 -16.57 -11.39
CA HIS A 234 1.86 -17.88 -10.75
C HIS A 234 2.15 -17.75 -9.25
N LEU A 235 1.75 -18.75 -8.47
CA LEU A 235 2.04 -18.81 -7.04
C LEU A 235 3.51 -19.21 -6.83
N LEU A 236 4.22 -18.53 -5.93
CA LEU A 236 5.64 -18.78 -5.64
C LEU A 236 5.82 -19.52 -4.32
N VAL A 237 5.21 -19.00 -3.24
CA VAL A 237 5.24 -19.61 -1.90
C VAL A 237 3.82 -19.66 -1.36
N GLN A 238 3.48 -20.72 -0.64
CA GLN A 238 2.19 -20.88 0.01
C GLN A 238 2.40 -21.47 1.41
N ASP A 239 1.75 -20.87 2.41
CA ASP A 239 1.72 -21.40 3.77
C ASP A 239 0.50 -20.86 4.51
N LYS A 240 -0.45 -21.75 4.84
CA LYS A 240 -1.71 -21.36 5.46
C LYS A 240 -1.56 -20.80 6.88
N GLU A 241 -0.50 -21.16 7.59
CA GLU A 241 -0.27 -20.65 8.94
C GLU A 241 0.53 -19.35 8.90
N LEU A 242 1.63 -19.34 8.14
CA LEU A 242 2.59 -18.25 8.10
C LEU A 242 2.22 -17.12 7.13
N LEU A 243 1.31 -17.34 6.17
CA LEU A 243 0.92 -16.35 5.15
C LEU A 243 -0.60 -16.13 5.10
N ASN A 244 -1.30 -16.32 6.22
CA ASN A 244 -2.76 -16.20 6.28
C ASN A 244 -3.33 -14.81 5.92
N TRP A 245 -2.51 -13.77 6.03
CA TRP A 245 -2.70 -12.45 5.43
C TRP A 245 -1.35 -11.76 5.39
N ALA A 246 -0.61 -11.97 4.32
CA ALA A 246 0.56 -11.15 4.04
C ALA A 246 0.09 -9.75 3.64
N ASP A 247 0.60 -8.73 4.32
CA ASP A 247 0.18 -7.34 4.17
C ASP A 247 1.22 -6.57 3.33
N GLY A 248 2.33 -6.17 3.94
CA GLY A 248 3.38 -5.38 3.29
C GLY A 248 4.58 -6.23 2.89
N LEU A 249 5.21 -5.85 1.77
CA LEU A 249 6.45 -6.45 1.27
C LEU A 249 7.61 -5.45 1.27
N ALA A 250 8.82 -5.92 1.60
CA ALA A 250 10.05 -5.15 1.52
C ALA A 250 11.22 -6.01 1.05
N MET A 251 12.04 -5.50 0.14
CA MET A 251 13.25 -6.19 -0.30
C MET A 251 14.39 -5.90 0.68
N GLY A 252 15.03 -6.95 1.19
CA GLY A 252 16.15 -6.85 2.11
C GLY A 252 17.50 -6.75 1.37
N PRO A 253 18.52 -6.17 2.03
CA PRO A 253 19.87 -6.09 1.46
C PRO A 253 20.56 -7.47 1.40
N ASP A 254 20.00 -8.49 2.05
CA ASP A 254 20.44 -9.88 2.02
C ASP A 254 19.86 -10.67 0.83
N GLY A 255 19.14 -10.01 -0.08
CA GLY A 255 18.55 -10.62 -1.27
C GLY A 255 17.26 -11.40 -1.00
N TYR A 256 16.71 -11.33 0.22
CA TYR A 256 15.40 -11.89 0.54
C TYR A 256 14.31 -10.82 0.42
N ILE A 257 13.07 -11.25 0.17
CA ILE A 257 11.89 -10.40 0.36
C ILE A 257 11.27 -10.75 1.72
N TYR A 258 10.94 -9.72 2.48
CA TYR A 258 10.30 -9.80 3.78
C TYR A 258 8.81 -9.46 3.64
N ALA A 259 7.96 -10.19 4.36
CA ALA A 259 6.53 -9.95 4.42
C ALA A 259 6.05 -9.80 5.87
N THR A 260 5.24 -8.78 6.14
CA THR A 260 4.49 -8.67 7.39
C THR A 260 3.19 -9.47 7.28
N VAL A 261 2.81 -10.17 8.34
CA VAL A 261 1.62 -11.03 8.36
C VAL A 261 0.82 -10.74 9.62
N ASN A 262 -0.34 -10.12 9.45
CA ASN A 262 -1.10 -9.46 10.52
C ASN A 262 -2.49 -10.08 10.77
N GLN A 263 -2.87 -11.10 10.00
CA GLN A 263 -4.17 -11.77 10.12
C GLN A 263 -5.37 -10.81 9.90
N LEU A 264 -5.26 -9.83 9.00
CA LEU A 264 -6.26 -8.76 8.87
C LEU A 264 -7.68 -9.27 8.58
N HIS A 265 -7.84 -10.37 7.84
CA HIS A 265 -9.15 -11.03 7.64
C HIS A 265 -9.84 -11.50 8.91
N LYS A 266 -9.13 -11.59 10.05
CA LYS A 266 -9.69 -11.95 11.35
C LYS A 266 -9.98 -10.72 12.23
N HIS A 267 -9.54 -9.54 11.83
CA HIS A 267 -9.77 -8.30 12.56
C HIS A 267 -11.23 -7.84 12.39
N PRO A 268 -11.91 -7.26 13.41
CA PRO A 268 -13.32 -6.86 13.34
C PRO A 268 -13.69 -6.03 12.12
N ALA A 269 -12.78 -5.16 11.68
CA ALA A 269 -12.99 -4.30 10.52
C ALA A 269 -13.25 -5.09 9.23
N LEU A 270 -12.64 -6.27 9.07
CA LEU A 270 -12.71 -7.13 7.89
C LEU A 270 -13.39 -8.48 8.17
N ASN A 271 -13.82 -8.71 9.41
CA ASN A 271 -14.42 -9.96 9.89
C ASN A 271 -15.81 -9.72 10.50
N SER A 272 -16.64 -8.88 9.85
CA SER A 272 -18.03 -8.65 10.26
C SER A 272 -18.21 -8.23 11.73
N GLY A 273 -17.28 -7.44 12.27
CA GLY A 273 -17.31 -6.98 13.67
C GLY A 273 -16.76 -7.99 14.69
N ILE A 274 -16.33 -9.18 14.28
CA ILE A 274 -15.82 -10.23 15.18
C ILE A 274 -14.29 -10.20 15.20
N ASN A 275 -13.67 -10.18 16.39
CA ASN A 275 -12.22 -10.31 16.49
C ASN A 275 -11.80 -11.77 16.68
N ASN A 276 -11.17 -12.35 15.67
CA ASN A 276 -10.56 -13.68 15.72
C ASN A 276 -9.04 -13.62 15.56
N SER A 277 -8.43 -12.43 15.46
CA SER A 277 -6.97 -12.32 15.36
C SER A 277 -6.33 -12.60 16.72
N GLN A 278 -5.23 -13.33 16.71
CA GLN A 278 -4.47 -13.63 17.93
C GLN A 278 -2.98 -13.65 17.64
N PRO A 279 -2.14 -13.09 18.53
CA PRO A 279 -0.70 -13.24 18.40
C PRO A 279 -0.30 -14.73 18.48
N PRO A 280 0.82 -15.12 17.86
CA PRO A 280 1.81 -14.25 17.23
C PRO A 280 1.40 -13.73 15.84
N TYR A 281 1.85 -12.52 15.54
CA TYR A 281 1.94 -11.98 14.18
C TYR A 281 3.34 -12.24 13.64
N TYR A 282 3.50 -12.31 12.32
CA TYR A 282 4.77 -12.74 11.73
C TYR A 282 5.45 -11.65 10.90
N LEU A 283 6.78 -11.70 10.94
CA LEU A 283 7.64 -11.15 9.90
C LEU A 283 8.36 -12.37 9.29
N VAL A 284 7.99 -12.72 8.06
CA VAL A 284 8.56 -13.86 7.35
C VAL A 284 9.46 -13.37 6.23
N LYS A 285 10.30 -14.26 5.70
CA LYS A 285 11.11 -13.96 4.51
C LYS A 285 11.16 -15.14 3.57
N PHE A 286 11.29 -14.85 2.29
CA PHE A 286 11.39 -15.85 1.22
C PHE A 286 12.40 -15.39 0.17
N GLN A 287 12.90 -16.33 -0.62
CA GLN A 287 13.79 -16.00 -1.72
C GLN A 287 12.97 -15.52 -2.92
N PRO A 288 13.35 -14.40 -3.56
CA PRO A 288 12.80 -14.03 -4.86
C PRO A 288 13.13 -15.10 -5.91
N ASN A 289 12.41 -15.04 -7.04
CA ASN A 289 12.56 -15.98 -8.15
C ASN A 289 13.88 -15.80 -8.91
#